data_AF-A0A538GY98-F1
#
_entry.id   AF-A0A538GY98-F1
#
_cell.length_a   1.000
_cell.length_b   1.000
_cell.length_c   1.000
_cell.angle_alpha   90.00
_cell.angle_beta   90.00
_cell.angle_gamma   90.00
#
_symmetry.space_group_name_H-M   'P 1'
#
loop_
_entity.id
_entity.type
_entity.pdbx_description
1 polymer ?
#
loop_
_entity_poly.entity_id
_entity_poly.type
_entity_poly.pdbx_seq_one_letter_code
_entity_poly.pdbx_strand_id
1 'polypeptide(L)' 'MPRAPLFDLPYSPQWGYDERFFHDVEHRYAKMHRLLRERWGDPAGKRVVDLGSSRGLFLARFPESERLGIEIDP' A
#
# COMPACT_ATOMS: atom_id res chain seq x y z
N MET A 1 16.05 -14.02 5.29
CA MET A 1 15.62 -13.14 4.17
C MET A 1 15.63 -11.71 4.68
N PRO A 2 16.17 -10.72 3.94
CA PRO A 2 16.06 -9.33 4.35
C PRO A 2 14.55 -9.02 4.42
N ARG A 3 14.09 -8.64 5.61
CA ARG A 3 12.71 -8.20 5.84
C ARG A 3 12.55 -6.95 4.96
N ALA A 4 11.68 -7.00 3.94
CA ALA A 4 11.34 -5.81 3.17
C ALA A 4 11.04 -4.66 4.15
N PRO A 5 11.44 -3.41 3.87
CA PRO A 5 11.14 -2.30 4.77
C PRO A 5 9.65 -2.34 5.08
N LEU A 6 9.30 -2.31 6.36
CA LEU A 6 7.92 -2.51 6.83
C LEU A 6 6.91 -1.54 6.18
N PHE A 7 7.40 -0.46 5.57
CA PHE A 7 6.61 0.64 5.01
C PHE A 7 6.80 0.85 3.51
N ASP A 8 7.91 0.39 2.94
CA ASP A 8 8.30 0.72 1.57
C ASP A 8 8.10 -0.49 0.65
N LEU A 9 7.60 -0.22 -0.55
CA LEU A 9 7.47 -1.24 -1.59
C LEU A 9 8.58 -1.10 -2.64
N PRO A 10 9.23 -2.19 -3.06
CA PRO A 10 10.19 -2.13 -4.15
C PRO A 10 9.46 -1.73 -5.44
N TYR A 11 10.15 -0.96 -6.29
CA TYR A 11 9.67 -0.66 -7.63
C TYR A 11 9.37 -1.95 -8.39
N SER A 12 8.25 -1.95 -9.10
CA SER A 12 7.87 -3.02 -10.02
C SER A 12 7.18 -2.41 -11.24
N PRO A 13 7.60 -2.78 -12.47
CA PRO A 13 6.97 -2.30 -13.69
C PRO A 13 5.52 -2.78 -13.84
N GLN A 14 5.08 -3.78 -13.06
CA GLN A 14 3.69 -4.27 -13.05
C GLN A 14 2.70 -3.19 -12.58
N TRP A 15 3.18 -2.19 -11.83
CA TRP A 15 2.37 -1.04 -11.47
C TRP A 15 2.09 -0.11 -12.66
N GLY A 16 2.74 -0.33 -13.81
CA GLY A 16 2.61 0.45 -15.06
C GLY A 16 2.79 1.96 -14.89
N TYR A 17 3.60 2.30 -13.89
CA TYR A 17 4.17 3.62 -13.69
C TYR A 17 5.60 3.60 -14.21
N ASP A 18 6.09 4.75 -14.67
CA ASP A 18 7.54 4.93 -14.70
C ASP A 18 8.09 4.93 -13.26
N GLU A 19 9.39 4.68 -13.13
CA GLU A 19 10.07 4.53 -11.85
C GLU A 19 9.94 5.79 -10.98
N ARG A 20 10.01 6.99 -11.58
CA ARG A 20 9.89 8.25 -10.84
C ARG A 20 8.49 8.42 -10.26
N PHE A 21 7.46 8.24 -11.09
CA PHE A 21 6.08 8.34 -10.66
C PHE A 21 5.73 7.29 -9.62
N PHE A 22 6.27 6.07 -9.77
CA PHE A 22 6.15 5.04 -8.73
C PHE A 22 6.67 5.56 -7.40
N HIS A 23 7.89 6.11 -7.34
CA HIS A 23 8.47 6.61 -6.08
C HIS A 23 7.68 7.79 -5.48
N ASP A 24 7.12 8.69 -6.29
CA ASP A 24 6.26 9.78 -5.81
C ASP A 24 4.95 9.27 -5.18
N VAL A 25 4.36 8.21 -5.74
CA VAL A 25 3.16 7.56 -5.18
C VAL A 25 3.52 6.73 -3.94
N GLU A 26 4.61 5.96 -4.02
CA GLU A 26 5.12 5.09 -2.97
C GLU A 26 5.38 5.87 -1.67
N HIS A 27 6.07 7.01 -1.76
CA HIS A 27 6.38 7.87 -0.60
C HIS A 27 5.12 8.38 0.11
N ARG A 28 4.06 8.71 -0.65
CA ARG A 28 2.78 9.15 -0.06
C ARG A 28 2.11 8.02 0.70
N TYR A 29 2.07 6.83 0.11
CA TYR A 29 1.43 5.67 0.74
C TYR A 29 2.22 5.10 1.91
N ALA A 30 3.55 5.16 1.90
CA ALA A 30 4.39 4.79 3.04
C ALA A 30 4.05 5.66 4.28
N LYS A 31 3.94 6.99 4.08
CA LYS A 31 3.51 7.92 5.14
C LYS A 31 2.11 7.63 5.65
N MET A 32 1.16 7.38 4.75
CA MET A 32 -0.21 7.07 5.12
C MET A 32 -0.30 5.77 5.93
N HIS A 33 0.40 4.72 5.52
CA HIS A 33 0.46 3.45 6.24
C HIS A 33 1.02 3.64 7.66
N ARG A 34 2.09 4.43 7.80
CA ARG A 34 2.65 4.78 9.11
C ARG A 34 1.64 5.49 10.01
N LEU A 35 0.99 6.54 9.51
CA LEU A 35 -0.02 7.29 10.27
C LEU A 35 -1.20 6.42 10.71
N LEU A 36 -1.63 5.50 9.85
CA LEU A 36 -2.71 4.58 10.19
C LEU A 36 -2.28 3.61 11.31
N ARG A 37 -1.06 3.07 11.26
CA ARG A 37 -0.55 2.21 12.33
C ARG A 37 -0.37 2.97 13.64
N GLU A 38 0.08 4.22 13.60
CA GLU A 38 0.19 5.07 14.80
C GLU A 38 -1.18 5.33 15.44
N ARG A 39 -2.23 5.52 14.64
CA ARG A 39 -3.57 5.85 15.14
C ARG A 39 -4.43 4.63 15.51
N TRP A 40 -4.32 3.51 14.80
CA TRP A 40 -5.21 2.35 14.96
C TRP A 40 -4.48 1.04 15.30
N GLY A 41 -3.15 1.09 15.49
CA GLY A 41 -2.32 -0.07 15.81
C GLY A 41 -2.07 -0.98 14.61
N ASP A 42 -1.61 -2.21 14.88
CA ASP A 42 -1.32 -3.18 13.83
C ASP A 42 -2.60 -3.62 13.08
N PRO A 43 -2.66 -3.55 11.74
CA PRO A 43 -3.76 -4.06 10.92
C PRO A 43 -3.75 -5.57 10.70
N ALA A 44 -2.74 -6.32 11.16
CA ALA A 44 -2.71 -7.78 11.01
C ALA A 44 -4.01 -8.44 11.52
N GLY A 45 -4.59 -9.32 10.70
CA GLY A 45 -5.85 -10.00 10.99
C GLY A 45 -7.10 -9.12 10.90
N LYS A 46 -6.98 -7.82 10.61
CA LYS A 46 -8.10 -6.92 10.39
C LYS A 46 -8.52 -6.91 8.92
N ARG A 47 -9.71 -6.39 8.65
CA ARG A 47 -10.20 -6.07 7.31
C ARG A 47 -9.80 -4.64 6.94
N VAL A 48 -9.16 -4.48 5.78
CA VAL A 48 -8.76 -3.20 5.20
C VAL A 48 -9.52 -3.00 3.89
N VAL A 49 -10.27 -1.90 3.81
CA VAL A 49 -11.01 -1.50 2.61
C VAL A 49 -10.39 -0.20 2.11
N ASP A 50 -9.94 -0.19 0.86
CA ASP A 50 -9.36 0.97 0.18
C ASP A 50 -10.33 1.46 -0.90
N LEU A 51 -10.81 2.71 -0.75
CA LEU A 51 -11.74 3.35 -1.67
C LEU A 51 -10.98 4.31 -2.58
N GLY A 52 -11.06 4.11 -3.89
CA GLY A 52 -10.14 4.73 -4.85
C GLY A 52 -8.78 4.01 -4.85
N SER A 53 -8.81 2.67 -4.86
CA SER A 53 -7.61 1.86 -4.70
C SER A 53 -6.63 1.95 -5.87
N SER A 54 -7.06 2.53 -6.99
CA SER A 54 -6.32 2.52 -8.25
C SER A 54 -5.79 1.11 -8.53
N ARG A 55 -4.49 0.96 -8.74
CA ARG A 55 -3.84 -0.33 -8.98
C ARG A 55 -3.63 -1.20 -7.74
N GLY A 56 -3.93 -0.71 -6.53
CA GLY A 56 -3.78 -1.46 -5.28
C GLY A 56 -2.42 -1.30 -4.58
N LEU A 57 -1.64 -0.28 -4.96
CA LEU A 57 -0.30 -0.06 -4.38
C LEU A 57 -0.35 0.19 -2.87
N PHE A 58 -1.38 0.88 -2.39
CA PHE A 58 -1.57 1.10 -0.96
C PHE A 58 -1.91 -0.21 -0.23
N LEU A 59 -2.85 -1.00 -0.76
CA LEU A 59 -3.24 -2.31 -0.23
C LEU A 59 -2.10 -3.34 -0.14
N ALA A 60 -1.09 -3.23 -1.00
CA ALA A 60 0.09 -4.10 -0.93
C ALA A 60 0.88 -3.99 0.40
N ARG A 61 0.62 -2.96 1.21
CA ARG A 61 1.24 -2.75 2.53
C ARG A 61 0.56 -3.54 3.67
N PHE A 62 -0.55 -4.22 3.39
CA PHE A 62 -1.33 -4.96 4.37
C PHE A 62 -1.36 -6.48 4.09
N PRO A 63 -0.20 -7.16 3.89
CA PRO A 63 -0.17 -8.55 3.45
C PRO A 63 -0.83 -9.51 4.44
N GLU A 64 -0.82 -9.16 5.73
CA GLU A 64 -1.39 -9.94 6.83
C GLU A 64 -2.86 -9.59 7.14
N SER A 65 -3.50 -8.76 6.29
CA SER A 65 -4.88 -8.32 6.46
C SER A 65 -5.78 -8.94 5.39
N GLU A 66 -7.07 -9.06 5.69
CA GLU A 66 -8.10 -9.24 4.66
C GLU A 66 -8.21 -7.91 3.89
N ARG A 67 -8.05 -7.93 2.57
CA ARG A 67 -7.94 -6.73 1.73
C ARG A 67 -9.04 -6.67 0.68
N LEU A 68 -9.65 -5.50 0.54
CA LEU A 68 -10.60 -5.19 -0.53
C LEU A 68 -10.26 -3.81 -1.13
N GLY A 69 -10.07 -3.77 -2.45
CA GLY A 69 -9.94 -2.52 -3.21
C GLY A 69 -11.22 -2.23 -3.98
N ILE A 70 -11.66 -0.97 -3.95
CA ILE A 70 -12.79 -0.48 -4.72
C ILE A 70 -12.29 0.69 -5.56
N GLU A 71 -12.47 0.61 -6.87
CA GLU A 71 -12.08 1.63 -7.83
C GLU A 71 -13.20 1.79 -8.87
N ILE A 72 -13.45 3.04 -9.28
CA ILE A 72 -14.46 3.37 -10.30
C ILE A 72 -13.93 3.19 -11.72
N ASP A 73 -12.61 3.29 -11.89
CA ASP A 73 -11.88 3.11 -13.15
C ASP A 73 -10.96 1.87 -13.07
N PRO A 74 -11.44 0.68 -13.48
CA PRO A 74 -10.78 -0.60 -13.25
C PRO A 74 -9.53 -0.88 -14.11
#